data_AF-A0A397SJJ7-F1
#
_entry.id   AF-A0A397SJJ7-F1
#
_cell.length_a   1.000
_cell.length_b   1.000
_cell.length_c   1.000
_cell.angle_alpha   90.00
_cell.angle_beta   90.00
_cell.angle_gamma   90.00
#
_symmetry.space_group_name_H-M   'P 1'
#
loop_
_entity.id
_entity.type
_entity.pdbx_description
1 polymer ?
#
loop_
_entity_poly.entity_id
_entity_poly.type
_entity_poly.pdbx_seq_one_letter_code
_entity_poly.pdbx_strand_id
1 'polypeptide(L)'
;MSTVLPFIPLETNADLAQPRKRRRGGKSFDEVWAYPIFLLKTWVMDDIPFEVIENPFVVNLFKELNPAYVSTSRTTLSGRLLDEEVARVQNEINNNLENAEHLTLMLDGWTSK
;
A
#
# COMPACT_ATOMS: atom_id res chain seq x y z
N MET A 1 40.04 -32.97 -49.07
CA MET A 1 38.60 -33.21 -48.87
C MET A 1 38.26 -32.69 -47.49
N SER A 2 37.64 -31.50 -47.45
CA SER A 2 37.34 -30.73 -46.26
C SER A 2 35.94 -31.08 -45.77
N THR A 3 35.77 -31.43 -44.50
CA THR A 3 34.46 -31.58 -43.87
C THR A 3 34.36 -30.53 -42.77
N VAL A 4 33.80 -29.38 -43.12
CA VAL A 4 33.45 -28.30 -42.17
C VAL A 4 32.08 -28.66 -41.59
N LEU A 5 31.99 -28.81 -40.28
CA LEU A 5 30.71 -28.96 -39.58
C LEU A 5 29.95 -27.63 -39.64
N PRO A 6 28.63 -27.62 -39.90
CA PRO A 6 27.86 -26.38 -39.88
C PRO A 6 27.75 -25.82 -38.46
N PHE A 7 28.06 -24.53 -38.33
CA PHE A 7 27.78 -23.72 -37.15
C PHE A 7 26.27 -23.59 -36.97
N ILE A 8 25.72 -24.19 -35.91
CA ILE A 8 24.31 -24.02 -35.53
C ILE A 8 24.23 -22.71 -34.72
N PRO A 9 23.46 -21.69 -35.15
CA PRO A 9 23.20 -20.52 -34.33
C PRO A 9 22.39 -20.95 -33.09
N LEU A 10 22.78 -20.49 -31.90
CA LEU A 10 21.88 -20.53 -30.74
C LEU A 10 20.70 -19.59 -31.02
N GLU A 11 19.66 -20.12 -31.66
CA GLU A 11 18.32 -19.54 -31.64
C GLU A 11 17.87 -19.44 -30.17
N THR A 12 17.85 -18.21 -29.67
CA THR A 12 16.73 -17.63 -28.91
C THR A 12 16.06 -18.53 -27.86
N ASN A 13 16.77 -18.87 -26.78
CA ASN A 13 16.10 -19.23 -25.52
C ASN A 13 15.75 -17.95 -24.74
N ALA A 14 14.87 -17.14 -25.33
CA ALA A 14 14.02 -16.22 -24.57
C ALA A 14 12.74 -16.97 -24.20
N ASP A 15 12.88 -18.10 -23.51
CA ASP A 15 11.79 -18.68 -22.74
C ASP A 15 11.65 -17.81 -21.48
N LEU A 16 11.14 -16.59 -21.69
CA LEU A 16 10.56 -15.79 -20.64
C LEU A 16 9.39 -16.61 -20.11
N ALA A 17 9.67 -17.40 -19.07
CA ALA A 17 8.68 -18.06 -18.27
C ALA A 17 7.60 -17.04 -17.93
N GLN A 18 6.46 -17.09 -18.64
CA GLN A 18 5.33 -16.26 -18.30
C GLN A 18 4.92 -16.63 -16.88
N PRO A 19 4.75 -15.66 -15.96
CA PRO A 19 4.33 -16.00 -14.61
C PRO A 19 2.98 -16.71 -14.71
N ARG A 20 2.97 -18.01 -14.37
CA ARG A 20 1.75 -18.82 -14.26
C ARG A 20 0.78 -18.02 -13.39
N LYS A 21 -0.32 -17.55 -13.99
CA LYS A 21 -1.43 -16.95 -13.24
C LYS A 21 -1.92 -18.00 -12.24
N ARG A 22 -1.42 -17.92 -11.00
CA ARG A 22 -1.99 -18.64 -9.87
C ARG A 22 -3.41 -18.11 -9.72
N ARG A 23 -4.40 -18.86 -10.19
CA ARG A 23 -5.81 -18.68 -9.82
C ARG A 23 -5.90 -18.91 -8.30
N ARG A 24 -5.70 -17.86 -7.52
CA ARG A 24 -6.14 -17.83 -6.14
C ARG A 24 -7.54 -17.25 -6.17
N GLY A 25 -8.54 -18.12 -6.07
CA GLY A 25 -9.85 -17.76 -5.53
C GLY A 25 -9.70 -17.45 -4.03
N GLY A 26 -8.85 -16.48 -3.71
CA GLY A 26 -8.86 -15.81 -2.42
C GLY A 26 -9.85 -14.67 -2.50
N LYS A 27 -10.45 -14.33 -1.35
CA LYS A 27 -11.18 -13.09 -1.12
C LYS A 27 -10.51 -11.94 -1.87
N SER A 28 -11.29 -11.05 -2.50
CA SER A 28 -10.72 -9.98 -3.31
C SER A 28 -9.67 -9.23 -2.48
N PHE A 29 -8.63 -8.74 -3.13
CA PHE A 29 -7.58 -7.97 -2.48
C PHE A 29 -8.17 -6.89 -1.55
N ASP A 30 -9.31 -6.33 -1.96
CA ASP A 30 -10.07 -5.29 -1.27
C ASP A 30 -10.71 -5.79 0.05
N GLU A 31 -11.17 -7.05 0.13
CA GLU A 31 -11.80 -7.62 1.33
C GLU A 31 -10.82 -7.94 2.46
N VAL A 32 -9.57 -8.30 2.12
CA VAL A 32 -8.53 -8.67 3.09
C VAL A 32 -7.77 -7.43 3.59
N TRP A 33 -7.74 -6.37 2.79
CA TRP A 33 -6.98 -5.13 3.06
C TRP A 33 -7.83 -3.88 3.32
N ALA A 34 -9.17 -3.97 3.42
CA ALA A 34 -10.00 -2.82 3.80
C ALA A 34 -9.84 -2.44 5.29
N TYR A 35 -9.64 -3.41 6.18
CA TYR A 35 -9.56 -3.15 7.62
C TYR A 35 -8.42 -2.21 8.07
N PRO A 36 -7.18 -2.33 7.55
CA PRO A 36 -6.06 -1.50 7.99
C PRO A 36 -6.19 -0.02 7.61
N ILE A 37 -6.80 0.30 6.47
CA ILE A 37 -6.91 1.69 6.02
C ILE A 37 -8.00 2.46 6.79
N PHE A 38 -9.13 1.82 7.09
CA PHE A 38 -10.17 2.45 7.93
C PHE A 38 -9.66 2.67 9.35
N LEU A 39 -8.93 1.70 9.91
CA LEU A 39 -8.29 1.82 11.21
C LEU A 39 -7.26 2.96 11.24
N LEU A 40 -6.40 3.07 10.22
CA LEU A 40 -5.46 4.18 10.11
C LEU A 40 -6.17 5.53 10.04
N LYS A 41 -7.22 5.63 9.21
CA LYS A 41 -7.99 6.86 9.05
C LYS A 41 -8.65 7.28 10.35
N THR A 42 -9.27 6.38 11.11
CA THR A 42 -9.86 6.74 12.41
C THR A 42 -8.79 7.23 13.38
N TRP A 43 -7.63 6.55 13.46
CA TRP A 43 -6.53 6.99 14.34
C TRP A 43 -6.02 8.39 14.01
N VAL A 44 -5.81 8.69 12.72
CA VAL A 44 -5.29 10.00 12.28
C VAL A 44 -6.35 11.09 12.42
N MET A 45 -7.61 10.81 12.09
CA MET A 45 -8.69 11.81 12.15
C MET A 45 -9.11 12.16 13.58
N ASP A 46 -9.03 11.20 14.50
CA ASP A 46 -9.38 11.37 15.91
C ASP A 46 -8.17 11.77 16.78
N ASP A 47 -7.01 12.04 16.18
CA ASP A 47 -5.74 12.38 16.84
C ASP A 47 -5.37 11.40 17.97
N ILE A 48 -5.59 10.10 17.72
CA ILE A 48 -5.30 9.04 18.68
C ILE A 48 -3.82 8.68 18.57
N PRO A 49 -3.04 8.73 19.68
CA PRO A 49 -1.65 8.30 19.66
C PRO A 49 -1.50 6.85 19.17
N PHE A 50 -0.53 6.60 18.29
CA PHE A 50 -0.36 5.28 17.70
C PHE A 50 -0.06 4.19 18.73
N GLU A 51 0.51 4.55 19.89
CA GLU A 51 0.75 3.65 21.02
C GLU A 51 -0.54 2.97 21.51
N VAL A 52 -1.70 3.59 21.31
CA VAL A 52 -3.01 3.08 21.75
C VAL A 52 -3.38 1.78 21.04
N ILE A 53 -2.90 1.53 19.81
CA ILE A 53 -3.27 0.32 19.05
C ILE A 53 -2.75 -0.97 19.70
N GLU A 54 -1.65 -0.88 20.45
CA GLU A 54 -1.04 -2.00 21.16
C GLU A 54 -1.54 -2.11 22.62
N ASN A 55 -2.39 -1.19 23.07
CA ASN A 55 -2.95 -1.24 24.41
C ASN A 55 -3.77 -2.53 24.60
N PRO A 56 -3.53 -3.33 25.67
CA PRO A 56 -4.19 -4.62 25.85
C PRO A 56 -5.72 -4.52 25.95
N PHE A 57 -6.26 -3.43 26.52
CA PHE A 57 -7.71 -3.23 26.58
C PHE A 57 -8.31 -2.96 25.21
N VAL A 58 -7.60 -2.21 24.37
CA VAL A 58 -8.01 -1.92 22.99
C VAL A 58 -7.93 -3.18 22.13
N VAL A 59 -6.86 -3.97 22.27
CA VAL A 59 -6.71 -5.26 21.59
C VAL A 59 -7.83 -6.22 22.02
N ASN A 60 -8.14 -6.30 23.31
CA ASN A 60 -9.24 -7.13 23.81
C ASN A 60 -10.59 -6.66 23.27
N LEU A 61 -10.85 -5.35 23.24
CA LEU A 61 -12.07 -4.79 22.65
C LEU A 61 -12.24 -5.23 21.18
N PHE A 62 -11.19 -5.13 20.37
CA PHE A 62 -11.26 -5.58 18.97
C PHE A 62 -11.45 -7.09 18.84
N LYS A 63 -10.88 -7.89 19.74
CA LYS A 63 -11.09 -9.35 19.76
C LYS A 63 -12.50 -9.75 20.18
N GLU A 64 -13.12 -9.03 21.11
CA GLU A 64 -14.52 -9.23 21.48
C GLU A 64 -15.46 -8.89 20.31
N LEU A 65 -15.17 -7.82 19.56
CA LEU A 65 -15.93 -7.44 18.38
C LEU A 65 -15.70 -8.40 17.19
N ASN A 66 -14.47 -8.86 17.02
CA ASN A 66 -14.06 -9.79 15.97
C ASN A 66 -12.97 -10.74 16.49
N PRO A 67 -13.32 -11.98 16.86
CA PRO A 67 -12.34 -12.94 17.37
C PRO A 67 -11.21 -13.30 16.39
N ALA A 68 -11.42 -13.08 15.08
CA ALA A 68 -10.39 -13.28 14.06
C ALA A 68 -9.49 -12.05 13.84
N TYR A 69 -9.66 -10.98 14.62
CA TYR A 69 -8.83 -9.78 14.54
C TYR A 69 -7.37 -10.09 14.91
N VAL A 70 -6.48 -9.71 14.00
CA VAL A 70 -5.03 -9.75 14.21
C VAL A 70 -4.56 -8.32 14.49
N SER A 71 -4.01 -8.08 15.67
CA SER A 71 -3.53 -6.75 16.07
C SER A 71 -2.39 -6.28 15.18
N THR A 72 -2.52 -5.07 14.65
CA THR A 72 -1.44 -4.37 13.96
C THR A 72 -0.46 -3.81 14.98
N SER A 73 0.84 -3.85 14.70
CA SER A 73 1.82 -3.15 15.54
C SER A 73 1.77 -1.64 15.30
N ARG A 74 2.13 -0.87 16.32
CA ARG A 74 2.31 0.58 16.24
C ARG A 74 3.22 0.96 15.07
N THR A 75 4.34 0.26 14.92
CA THR A 75 5.33 0.51 13.85
C THR A 75 4.78 0.21 12.46
N THR A 76 3.88 -0.77 12.34
CA THR A 76 3.21 -1.08 11.07
C THR A 76 2.17 -0.03 10.74
N LEU A 77 1.44 0.46 11.74
CA LEU A 77 0.42 1.50 11.59
C LEU A 77 1.03 2.86 11.26
N SER A 78 2.00 3.32 12.05
CA SER A 78 2.62 4.65 11.92
C SER A 78 3.69 4.73 10.84
N GLY A 79 4.25 3.59 10.42
CA GLY A 79 5.23 3.49 9.35
C GLY A 79 4.55 3.05 8.08
N ARG A 80 4.56 1.74 7.82
CA ARG A 80 4.14 1.16 6.53
C ARG A 80 2.77 1.66 6.05
N LEU A 81 1.72 1.54 6.88
CA LEU A 81 0.36 1.89 6.44
C LEU A 81 0.20 3.40 6.23
N LEU A 82 0.79 4.21 7.11
CA LEU A 82 0.76 5.67 6.98
C LEU A 82 1.53 6.12 5.72
N ASP A 83 2.73 5.59 5.50
CA ASP A 83 3.56 5.92 4.34
C ASP A 83 2.87 5.52 3.02
N GLU A 84 2.24 4.34 2.98
CA GLU A 84 1.46 3.86 1.83
C GLU A 84 0.28 4.79 1.53
N GLU A 85 -0.48 5.23 2.54
CA GLU A 85 -1.62 6.14 2.34
C GLU A 85 -1.17 7.55 1.94
N VAL A 86 -0.09 8.06 2.53
CA VAL A 86 0.51 9.35 2.14
C VAL A 86 0.95 9.31 0.68
N ALA A 87 1.64 8.25 0.25
CA ALA A 87 2.04 8.09 -1.14
C ALA A 87 0.83 8.00 -2.09
N ARG A 88 -0.23 7.29 -1.69
CA ARG A 88 -1.46 7.20 -2.46
C ARG A 88 -2.13 8.57 -2.64
N VAL A 89 -2.29 9.32 -1.54
CA VAL A 89 -2.88 10.65 -1.54
C VAL A 89 -2.02 11.64 -2.33
N GLN A 90 -0.70 11.57 -2.19
CA GLN A 90 0.22 12.43 -2.96
C GLN A 90 0.08 12.19 -4.47
N ASN A 91 0.01 10.93 -4.90
CA ASN A 91 -0.19 10.59 -6.30
C ASN A 91 -1.55 11.09 -6.81
N GLU A 92 -2.60 10.99 -6.01
CA GLU A 92 -3.92 11.50 -6.32
C GLU A 92 -3.91 13.03 -6.47
N ILE A 93 -3.27 13.75 -5.54
CA ILE A 93 -3.10 15.20 -5.59
C ILE A 93 -2.31 15.61 -6.83
N ASN A 94 -1.17 14.95 -7.12
CA ASN A 94 -0.36 15.25 -8.29
C ASN A 94 -1.14 15.05 -9.58
N ASN A 95 -1.86 13.94 -9.72
CA ASN A 95 -2.70 13.69 -10.89
C ASN A 95 -3.81 14.76 -11.03
N ASN A 96 -4.43 15.17 -9.92
CA ASN A 96 -5.43 16.23 -9.94
C ASN A 96 -4.83 17.58 -10.35
N LEU A 97 -3.60 17.89 -9.90
CA LEU A 97 -2.90 19.13 -10.26
C LEU A 97 -2.44 19.14 -11.72
N GLU A 98 -1.94 18.02 -12.24
CA GLU A 98 -1.50 17.89 -13.64
C GLU A 98 -2.66 18.06 -14.63
N ASN A 99 -3.86 17.64 -14.25
CA ASN A 99 -5.06 17.72 -15.09
C ASN A 99 -5.91 18.99 -14.83
N ALA A 100 -5.49 19.88 -13.91
CA ALA A 100 -6.24 21.08 -13.60
C ALA A 100 -6.06 22.16 -14.69
N GLU A 101 -7.16 22.65 -15.27
CA GLU A 101 -7.12 23.75 -16.24
C GLU A 101 -6.78 25.10 -15.58
N HIS A 102 -7.20 25.27 -14.33
CA HIS A 102 -7.02 26.49 -13.55
C HIS A 102 -6.60 26.15 -12.11
N LEU A 103 -5.55 26.81 -11.63
CA LEU A 103 -5.05 26.67 -10.27
C LEU A 103 -5.07 28.02 -9.57
N THR A 104 -5.63 28.08 -8.36
CA THR A 104 -5.57 29.26 -7.49
C THR A 104 -4.76 28.91 -6.25
N LEU A 105 -3.73 29.70 -5.98
CA LEU A 105 -2.92 29.56 -4.77
C LEU A 105 -3.32 30.64 -3.76
N MET A 106 -3.63 30.23 -2.53
CA MET A 106 -3.93 31.12 -1.42
C MET A 106 -2.78 31.02 -0.41
N LEU A 107 -2.24 32.17 0.02
CA LEU A 107 -1.16 32.24 1.00
C LEU A 107 -1.72 32.78 2.32
N ASP A 108 -1.55 32.06 3.41
CA ASP A 108 -1.88 32.52 4.76
C ASP A 108 -0.64 33.06 5.48
N GLY A 109 -0.58 34.38 5.69
CA GLY A 109 0.59 35.08 6.23
C GLY A 109 0.70 35.08 7.75
N TRP A 110 0.43 33.96 8.43
CA TRP A 110 0.56 33.89 9.89
C TRP A 110 1.99 33.54 10.33
N THR A 111 2.42 34.11 11.45
CA THR A 111 3.70 33.81 12.13
C THR A 111 3.39 33.55 13.60
N SER A 112 3.89 32.43 14.14
CA SER A 112 3.92 32.17 15.59
C SER A 112 5.16 32.82 16.21
N LYS A 113 5.03 33.32 17.44
CA LYS A 113 6.13 33.86 18.24
C LYS A 113 6.88 32.76 18.98
#